data_AF-A0A9P0A6A9-F1
#
_entry.id   AF-A0A9P0A6A9-F1
#
_cell.length_a   1.000
_cell.length_b   1.000
_cell.length_c   1.000
_cell.angle_alpha   90.00
_cell.angle_beta   90.00
_cell.angle_gamma   90.00
#
_symmetry.space_group_name_H-M   'P 1'
#
loop_
_entity.id
_entity.type
_entity.pdbx_description
1 polymer ?
#
loop_
_entity_poly.entity_id
_entity_poly.type
_entity_poly.pdbx_seq_one_letter_code
_entity_poly.pdbx_strand_id
1 'polypeptide(L)'
;MAPNSATKVKELLLPVSRVKTIMKSSPDVENVGQDALHLVTKSTELFVQYLTRMSYKKSPDGNKLEYKQLAEFVQNKNSMRFLREILPKKITVKQYKQMLRSQGELHTSDSSSDSGSSDDSESEDSEESDDSEKSEGTEGDEQEKSGKDKS
;
A
#
# COMPACT_ATOMS: atom_id res chain seq x y z
N MET A 1 29.85 -47.24 1.77
CA MET A 1 30.07 -45.78 1.77
C MET A 1 28.84 -45.12 1.16
N ALA A 2 28.05 -44.41 1.97
CA ALA A 2 26.87 -43.68 1.46
C ALA A 2 27.32 -42.32 0.91
N PRO A 3 26.75 -41.84 -0.21
CA PRO A 3 27.12 -40.55 -0.77
C PRO A 3 26.63 -39.41 0.14
N ASN A 4 27.55 -38.51 0.40
CA ASN A 4 27.40 -37.27 1.15
C ASN A 4 26.16 -36.50 0.64
N SER A 5 25.17 -36.29 1.50
CA SER A 5 24.01 -35.44 1.20
C SER A 5 24.51 -34.03 0.98
N ALA A 6 24.75 -33.67 -0.29
CA ALA A 6 25.08 -32.32 -0.70
C ALA A 6 24.04 -31.40 -0.07
N THR A 7 24.50 -30.55 0.85
CA THR A 7 23.78 -29.37 1.31
C THR A 7 23.32 -28.66 0.04
N LYS A 8 22.05 -28.80 -0.35
CA LYS A 8 21.48 -28.02 -1.44
C LYS A 8 21.67 -26.58 -0.99
N VAL A 9 22.69 -25.90 -1.52
CA VAL A 9 22.86 -24.46 -1.35
C VAL A 9 21.56 -23.90 -1.89
N LYS A 10 20.68 -23.52 -0.96
CA LYS A 10 19.27 -23.32 -1.26
C LYS A 10 19.22 -22.12 -2.17
N GLU A 11 18.92 -22.35 -3.45
CA GLU A 11 18.86 -21.30 -4.45
C GLU A 11 18.03 -20.14 -3.89
N LEU A 12 18.58 -18.93 -4.02
CA LEU A 12 17.90 -17.72 -3.62
C LEU A 12 16.71 -17.53 -4.57
N LEU A 13 15.53 -17.37 -3.99
CA LEU A 13 14.28 -17.14 -4.70
C LEU A 13 14.17 -15.70 -5.18
N LEU A 14 14.78 -14.76 -4.44
CA LEU A 14 14.79 -13.36 -4.81
C LEU A 14 15.96 -13.05 -5.77
N PRO A 15 15.72 -12.24 -6.82
CA PRO A 15 16.78 -11.82 -7.73
C PRO A 15 17.87 -11.00 -7.00
N VAL A 16 19.06 -11.59 -6.88
CA VAL A 16 20.20 -11.00 -6.14
C VAL A 16 20.59 -9.61 -6.69
N SER A 17 20.51 -9.41 -8.01
CA SER A 17 20.78 -8.12 -8.65
C SER A 17 19.81 -7.03 -8.20
N ARG A 18 18.53 -7.37 -8.00
CA ARG A 18 17.52 -6.42 -7.53
C ARG A 18 17.75 -6.07 -6.06
N VAL A 19 18.07 -7.06 -5.23
CA VAL A 19 18.42 -6.83 -3.81
C VAL A 19 19.64 -5.91 -3.72
N LYS A 20 20.69 -6.16 -4.50
CA LYS A 20 21.89 -5.31 -4.55
C LYS A 20 21.56 -3.86 -4.95
N THR A 21 20.69 -3.69 -5.95
CA THR A 21 20.24 -2.36 -6.39
C THR A 21 19.50 -1.62 -5.29
N ILE A 22 18.63 -2.30 -4.54
CA ILE A 22 17.91 -1.71 -3.40
C ILE A 22 18.89 -1.32 -2.29
N MET A 23 19.86 -2.18 -1.95
CA MET A 23 20.87 -1.87 -0.95
C MET A 23 21.70 -0.63 -1.32
N LYS A 24 22.03 -0.46 -2.61
CA LYS A 24 22.76 0.70 -3.15
C LYS A 24 21.90 1.95 -3.40
N SER A 25 20.59 1.89 -3.15
CA SER A 25 19.73 3.07 -3.28
C SER A 25 19.92 4.07 -2.13
N SER A 26 20.51 3.62 -1.03
CA SER A 26 20.94 4.51 0.06
C SER A 26 22.22 5.26 -0.33
N PRO A 27 22.29 6.59 -0.12
CA PRO A 27 23.42 7.41 -0.55
C PRO A 27 24.75 7.01 0.10
N ASP A 28 24.72 6.38 1.27
CA ASP A 28 25.92 6.02 2.04
C ASP A 28 26.46 4.60 1.74
N VAL A 29 25.90 3.90 0.74
CA VAL A 29 26.26 2.50 0.43
C VAL A 29 26.96 2.40 -0.93
N GLU A 30 28.29 2.47 -0.91
CA GLU A 30 29.11 2.37 -2.13
C GLU A 30 29.27 0.92 -2.61
N ASN A 31 29.78 0.06 -1.72
CA ASN A 31 30.15 -1.32 -2.00
C ASN A 31 29.44 -2.31 -1.07
N VAL A 32 28.94 -3.41 -1.64
CA VAL A 32 28.26 -4.49 -0.91
C VAL A 32 29.01 -5.79 -1.15
N GLY A 33 29.52 -6.42 -0.08
CA GLY A 33 30.20 -7.71 -0.13
C GLY A 33 29.26 -8.86 -0.51
N GLN A 34 29.79 -9.91 -1.15
CA GLN A 34 28.97 -11.03 -1.65
C GLN A 34 28.29 -11.81 -0.51
N ASP A 35 28.98 -12.04 0.60
CA ASP A 35 28.40 -12.76 1.75
C ASP A 35 27.27 -11.96 2.40
N ALA A 36 27.45 -10.64 2.55
CA ALA A 36 26.41 -9.74 3.06
C ALA A 36 25.21 -9.70 2.11
N LEU A 37 25.44 -9.64 0.79
CA LEU A 37 24.40 -9.67 -0.22
C LEU A 37 23.61 -10.99 -0.18
N HIS A 38 24.29 -12.12 -0.06
CA HIS A 38 23.66 -13.43 0.08
C HIS A 38 22.81 -13.51 1.35
N LEU A 39 23.37 -13.09 2.48
CA LEU A 39 22.68 -13.08 3.77
C LEU A 39 21.44 -12.19 3.75
N VAL A 40 21.54 -10.96 3.24
CA VAL A 40 20.41 -10.03 3.15
C VAL A 40 19.33 -10.58 2.21
N THR A 41 19.72 -11.18 1.09
CA THR A 41 18.76 -11.82 0.18
C THR A 41 17.98 -12.92 0.90
N LYS A 42 18.68 -13.81 1.63
CA LYS A 42 18.03 -14.88 2.38
C LYS A 42 17.16 -14.37 3.53
N SER A 43 17.65 -13.39 4.28
CA SER A 43 16.90 -12.73 5.35
C SER A 43 15.63 -12.08 4.84
N THR A 44 15.67 -11.47 3.65
CA THR A 44 14.49 -10.85 3.03
C THR A 44 13.42 -11.88 2.67
N GLU A 45 13.82 -13.05 2.14
CA GLU A 45 12.88 -14.16 1.90
C GLU A 45 12.20 -14.64 3.19
N LEU A 46 13.01 -14.86 4.24
CA LEU A 46 12.50 -15.29 5.53
C LEU A 46 11.61 -14.23 6.17
N PHE A 47 11.95 -12.95 6.00
CA PHE A 47 11.17 -11.82 6.48
C PHE A 47 9.79 -11.78 5.83
N VAL A 48 9.70 -11.91 4.49
CA VAL A 48 8.41 -11.94 3.79
C VAL A 48 7.57 -13.14 4.24
N GLN A 49 8.16 -14.33 4.34
CA GLN A 49 7.46 -15.51 4.85
C GLN A 49 6.95 -15.31 6.28
N TYR A 50 7.78 -14.71 7.13
CA TYR A 50 7.44 -14.42 8.52
C TYR A 50 6.28 -13.42 8.61
N LEU A 51 6.37 -12.30 7.90
CA LEU A 51 5.36 -11.25 7.89
C LEU A 51 4.01 -11.80 7.42
N THR A 52 4.00 -12.56 6.32
CA THR A 52 2.78 -13.17 5.77
C THR A 52 2.17 -14.17 6.74
N ARG A 53 2.96 -15.12 7.28
CA ARG A 53 2.45 -16.14 8.22
C ARG A 53 1.90 -15.53 9.50
N MET A 54 2.60 -14.57 10.07
CA MET A 54 2.19 -13.96 11.33
C MET A 54 0.95 -13.08 11.19
N SER A 55 0.85 -12.35 10.08
CA SER A 55 -0.35 -11.56 9.77
C SER A 55 -1.54 -12.47 9.46
N TYR A 56 -1.32 -13.58 8.76
CA TYR A 56 -2.35 -14.56 8.44
C TYR A 56 -2.96 -15.23 9.68
N LYS A 57 -2.15 -15.53 10.70
CA LYS A 57 -2.64 -16.08 11.98
C LYS A 57 -3.66 -15.18 12.69
N LYS A 58 -3.70 -13.89 12.36
CA LYS A 58 -4.69 -12.94 12.88
C LYS A 58 -5.91 -12.78 11.96
N SER A 59 -6.00 -13.54 10.87
CA SER A 59 -7.15 -13.48 9.97
C SER A 59 -8.36 -14.18 10.59
N PRO A 60 -9.52 -13.50 10.70
CA PRO A 60 -10.71 -14.06 11.32
C PRO A 60 -11.31 -15.21 10.51
N ASP A 61 -11.26 -15.11 9.17
CA ASP A 61 -11.93 -16.05 8.26
C ASP A 61 -11.00 -17.20 7.83
N GLY A 62 -9.74 -17.19 8.26
CA GLY A 62 -8.77 -18.27 8.04
C GLY A 62 -8.46 -18.61 6.58
N ASN A 63 -8.97 -17.85 5.61
CA ASN A 63 -8.92 -18.17 4.17
C ASN A 63 -8.21 -17.13 3.31
N LYS A 64 -8.05 -15.89 3.81
CA LYS A 64 -7.42 -14.78 3.07
C LYS A 64 -6.62 -13.88 4.01
N LEU A 65 -5.56 -13.28 3.45
CA LEU A 65 -4.80 -12.22 4.10
C LEU A 65 -5.22 -10.88 3.49
N GLU A 66 -5.72 -9.96 4.32
CA GLU A 66 -6.06 -8.60 3.88
C GLU A 66 -5.09 -7.57 4.49
N TYR A 67 -5.19 -6.35 3.99
CA TYR A 67 -4.36 -5.24 4.46
C TYR A 67 -4.55 -4.96 5.95
N LYS A 68 -5.79 -5.07 6.47
CA LYS A 68 -6.12 -4.76 7.86
C LYS A 68 -5.30 -5.60 8.84
N GLN A 69 -5.14 -6.90 8.57
CA GLN A 69 -4.37 -7.81 9.42
C GLN A 69 -2.88 -7.48 9.36
N LEU A 70 -2.36 -7.13 8.19
CA LEU A 70 -0.96 -6.72 8.01
C LEU A 70 -0.65 -5.45 8.81
N ALA A 71 -1.47 -4.41 8.63
CA ALA A 71 -1.33 -3.14 9.34
C ALA A 71 -1.48 -3.34 10.85
N GLU A 72 -2.43 -4.15 11.31
CA GLU A 72 -2.60 -4.42 12.73
C GLU A 72 -1.38 -5.15 13.34
N PHE A 73 -0.86 -6.16 12.65
CA PHE A 73 0.32 -6.89 13.12
C PHE A 73 1.56 -6.00 13.23
N VAL A 74 1.83 -5.17 12.21
CA VAL A 74 2.97 -4.24 12.19
C VAL A 74 2.88 -3.21 13.32
N GLN A 75 1.68 -2.71 13.60
CA GLN A 75 1.49 -1.65 14.58
C GLN A 75 1.63 -2.18 16.01
N ASN A 76 1.23 -3.43 16.25
CA ASN A 76 1.27 -4.03 17.60
C ASN A 76 2.63 -4.67 17.93
N LYS A 77 3.54 -4.89 16.97
CA LYS A 77 4.83 -5.54 17.19
C LYS A 77 6.00 -4.56 17.17
N ASN A 78 6.76 -4.47 18.26
CA ASN A 78 7.89 -3.53 18.36
C ASN A 78 9.00 -3.76 17.31
N SER A 79 9.29 -5.02 16.96
CA SER A 79 10.28 -5.35 15.92
C SER A 79 9.84 -4.96 14.50
N MET A 80 8.61 -4.47 14.32
CA MET A 80 8.06 -3.98 13.05
C MET A 80 7.88 -2.47 13.01
N ARG A 81 8.42 -1.74 13.99
CA ARG A 81 8.30 -0.27 14.05
C ARG A 81 8.75 0.42 12.77
N PHE A 82 9.79 -0.09 12.13
CA PHE A 82 10.31 0.45 10.86
C PHE A 82 9.29 0.43 9.71
N LEU A 83 8.22 -0.36 9.80
CA LEU A 83 7.16 -0.43 8.78
C LEU A 83 5.93 0.43 9.11
N ARG A 84 5.86 1.09 10.27
CA ARG A 84 4.63 1.78 10.70
C ARG A 84 4.23 2.94 9.79
N GLU A 85 5.23 3.66 9.28
CA GLU A 85 5.03 4.79 8.37
C GLU A 85 4.66 4.31 6.95
N ILE A 86 5.14 3.13 6.56
CA ILE A 86 4.85 2.51 5.26
C ILE A 86 3.48 1.82 5.25
N LEU A 87 3.04 1.30 6.40
CA LEU A 87 1.79 0.55 6.58
C LEU A 87 0.89 1.18 7.66
N PRO A 88 0.25 2.33 7.37
CA PRO A 88 -0.66 2.99 8.30
C PRO A 88 -1.96 2.19 8.51
N LYS A 89 -2.56 2.31 9.70
CA LYS A 89 -3.92 1.78 9.95
C LYS A 89 -4.94 2.64 9.21
N LYS A 90 -5.80 2.02 8.42
CA LYS A 90 -6.95 2.70 7.81
C LYS A 90 -7.99 2.99 8.89
N ILE A 91 -8.44 4.24 8.94
CA ILE A 91 -9.59 4.69 9.72
C ILE A 91 -10.61 5.32 8.77
N THR A 92 -11.89 5.08 9.01
CA THR A 92 -12.96 5.71 8.22
C THR A 92 -13.15 7.16 8.67
N VAL A 93 -13.58 8.06 7.78
CA VAL A 93 -13.91 9.45 8.14
C VAL A 93 -14.87 9.52 9.32
N LYS A 94 -15.88 8.65 9.38
CA LYS A 94 -16.79 8.52 10.53
C LYS A 94 -16.05 8.21 11.84
N GLN A 95 -15.09 7.29 11.81
CA GLN A 95 -14.29 6.93 12.99
C GLN A 95 -13.37 8.08 13.40
N TYR A 96 -12.79 8.78 12.43
CA TYR A 96 -11.95 9.95 12.68
C TYR A 96 -12.74 11.10 13.30
N LYS A 97 -13.92 11.44 12.75
CA LYS A 97 -14.84 12.44 13.30
C LYS A 97 -15.24 12.10 14.75
N GLN A 98 -15.54 10.83 15.02
CA GLN A 98 -15.83 10.37 16.38
C GLN A 98 -14.61 10.55 17.31
N MET A 99 -13.42 10.18 16.83
CA MET A 99 -12.18 10.28 17.60
C MET A 99 -11.86 11.74 17.97
N LEU A 100 -12.10 12.69 17.06
CA LEU A 100 -11.97 14.12 17.33
C LEU A 100 -12.95 14.62 18.39
N ARG A 101 -14.22 14.19 18.34
CA ARG A 101 -15.22 14.52 19.36
C ARG A 101 -14.77 14.00 20.73
N SER A 102 -14.35 12.74 20.81
CA SER A 102 -13.88 12.13 22.06
C SER A 102 -12.55 12.70 22.57
N GLN A 103 -11.66 13.23 21.70
CA GLN A 103 -10.44 13.92 22.14
C GLN A 103 -10.73 15.37 22.57
N GLY A 104 -11.68 16.04 21.93
CA GLY A 104 -12.13 17.37 22.33
C GLY A 104 -12.74 17.38 23.74
N GLU A 105 -13.48 16.33 24.11
CA GLU A 105 -14.06 16.18 25.45
C GLU A 105 -13.03 15.96 26.57
N LEU A 106 -11.79 15.54 26.27
CA LEU A 106 -10.75 15.37 27.29
C LEU A 106 -10.08 16.69 27.70
N HIS A 107 -10.31 17.78 26.94
CA HIS A 107 -9.71 19.10 27.17
C HIS A 107 -10.73 20.16 27.63
N THR A 108 -11.98 19.76 27.88
CA THR A 108 -13.05 20.63 28.40
C THR A 108 -13.55 20.11 29.75
N SER A 109 -12.70 20.17 30.77
CA SER A 109 -13.16 20.08 32.18
C SER A 109 -13.33 21.45 32.84
N ASP A 110 -13.35 22.54 32.06
CA ASP A 110 -13.83 23.84 32.53
C ASP A 110 -14.34 24.68 31.35
N SER A 111 -15.65 24.59 31.10
CA SER A 111 -16.49 25.66 30.57
C SER A 111 -17.80 25.03 30.12
N SER A 112 -18.79 25.08 31.00
CA SER A 112 -20.19 24.88 30.63
C SER A 112 -20.58 25.95 29.62
N SER A 113 -20.71 25.59 28.35
CA SER A 113 -21.49 26.35 27.39
C SER A 113 -22.23 25.40 26.47
N ASP A 114 -23.52 25.27 26.77
CA ASP A 114 -24.57 24.82 25.88
C ASP A 114 -24.46 25.54 24.52
N SER A 115 -24.29 24.77 23.45
CA SER A 115 -24.70 25.20 22.12
C SER A 115 -25.06 23.96 21.30
N GLY A 116 -26.35 23.61 21.30
CA GLY A 116 -26.91 22.75 20.28
C GLY A 116 -26.68 23.38 18.91
N SER A 117 -25.91 22.70 18.06
CA SER A 117 -25.81 23.03 16.64
C SER A 117 -26.43 21.88 15.85
N SER A 118 -27.68 22.07 15.47
CA SER A 118 -28.32 21.33 14.38
C SER A 118 -27.61 21.73 13.09
N ASP A 119 -26.93 20.78 12.45
CA ASP A 119 -26.45 20.96 11.08
C ASP A 119 -27.31 20.04 10.21
N ASP A 120 -28.46 20.59 9.82
CA ASP A 120 -29.33 20.14 8.75
C ASP A 120 -28.90 20.94 7.53
N SER A 121 -28.23 20.29 6.58
CA SER A 121 -27.92 20.86 5.27
C SER A 121 -28.33 19.81 4.23
N GLU A 122 -29.64 19.79 3.99
CA GLU A 122 -30.24 19.32 2.74
C GLU A 122 -29.82 20.30 1.64
N SER A 123 -29.18 19.81 0.59
CA SER A 123 -29.00 20.58 -0.64
C SER A 123 -29.29 19.67 -1.81
N GLU A 124 -30.58 19.57 -2.14
CA GLU A 124 -31.04 19.32 -3.49
C GLU A 124 -31.14 20.67 -4.20
N ASP A 125 -30.46 20.82 -5.34
CA ASP A 125 -30.90 21.75 -6.38
C ASP A 125 -30.58 21.12 -7.73
N SER A 126 -31.64 20.95 -8.51
CA SER A 126 -31.63 20.41 -9.86
C SER A 126 -32.30 21.45 -10.73
N GLU A 127 -31.59 22.08 -11.67
CA GLU A 127 -32.23 22.63 -12.85
C GLU A 127 -31.35 22.43 -14.09
N GLU A 128 -31.98 21.84 -15.09
CA GLU A 128 -31.47 21.67 -16.44
C GLU A 128 -31.61 22.97 -17.24
N SER A 129 -30.71 23.21 -18.19
CA SER A 129 -30.94 24.14 -19.28
C SER A 129 -30.24 23.60 -20.53
N ASP A 130 -31.07 23.07 -21.42
CA ASP A 130 -30.79 22.78 -22.82
C ASP A 130 -30.65 24.12 -23.57
N ASP A 131 -29.54 24.31 -24.28
CA ASP A 131 -29.54 25.19 -25.44
C ASP A 131 -28.56 24.64 -26.48
N SER A 132 -29.12 24.37 -27.65
CA SER A 132 -28.48 23.80 -28.81
C SER A 132 -28.43 24.86 -29.89
N GLU A 133 -27.23 25.29 -30.29
CA GLU A 133 -27.02 25.84 -31.62
C GLU A 133 -25.77 25.26 -32.30
N LYS A 134 -25.99 24.97 -33.58
CA LYS A 134 -25.17 24.23 -34.55
C LYS A 134 -24.76 25.23 -35.64
N SER A 135 -23.49 25.23 -36.05
CA SER A 135 -23.06 25.27 -37.47
C SER A 135 -21.53 25.22 -37.57
N GLU A 136 -20.96 24.14 -38.13
CA GLU A 136 -20.40 24.05 -39.50
C GLU A 136 -19.02 24.74 -39.65
N GLY A 137 -17.92 23.98 -39.81
CA GLY A 137 -17.37 23.44 -41.07
C GLY A 137 -15.89 23.90 -41.10
N THR A 138 -14.85 23.21 -41.56
CA THR A 138 -14.62 22.29 -42.69
C THR A 138 -13.20 21.70 -42.49
N GLU A 139 -13.04 20.39 -42.60
CA GLU A 139 -12.32 19.65 -43.66
C GLU A 139 -10.78 19.61 -43.62
N GLY A 140 -10.27 18.39 -43.76
CA GLY A 140 -8.86 18.04 -43.88
C GLY A 140 -8.60 16.53 -43.77
N ASP A 141 -9.33 15.74 -44.59
CA ASP A 141 -9.06 14.35 -44.98
C ASP A 141 -7.68 14.30 -45.73
N GLU A 142 -6.81 13.29 -45.65
CA GLU A 142 -6.86 11.96 -46.29
C GLU A 142 -5.61 11.19 -45.76
N GLN A 143 -5.75 9.96 -45.25
CA GLN A 143 -5.55 8.68 -45.96
C GLN A 143 -4.17 8.48 -46.60
N GLU A 144 -3.59 7.29 -46.73
CA GLU A 144 -3.76 5.91 -46.25
C GLU A 144 -2.64 5.13 -46.98
N LYS A 145 -2.45 3.88 -46.57
CA LYS A 145 -2.02 2.71 -47.35
C LYS A 145 -0.59 2.24 -47.10
N SER A 146 -0.40 1.12 -46.42
CA SER A 146 -0.79 -0.28 -46.71
C SER A 146 0.39 -1.02 -47.31
N GLY A 147 0.68 -2.20 -46.77
CA GLY A 147 1.71 -3.08 -47.31
C GLY A 147 1.75 -4.38 -46.52
N LYS A 148 0.75 -5.21 -46.76
CA LYS A 148 0.66 -6.62 -46.35
C LYS A 148 1.50 -7.44 -47.34
N ASP A 149 2.22 -8.45 -46.86
CA ASP A 149 2.36 -9.80 -47.45
C ASP A 149 3.33 -10.61 -46.56
N LYS A 150 2.88 -11.67 -45.88
CA LYS A 150 2.81 -13.08 -46.36
C LYS A 150 4.11 -13.57 -47.00
N SER A 151 4.88 -14.34 -46.23
CA SER A 151 5.29 -15.70 -46.60
C SER A 151 5.60 -16.52 -45.35
#